data_AF-A0A352AKC1-F1
#
_entry.id   AF-A0A352AKC1-F1
#
_cell.length_a   1.000
_cell.length_b   1.000
_cell.length_c   1.000
_cell.angle_alpha   90.00
_cell.angle_beta   90.00
_cell.angle_gamma   90.00
#
_symmetry.space_group_name_H-M   'P 1'
#
loop_
_entity.id
_entity.type
_entity.pdbx_description
1 polymer ?
#
loop_
_entity_poly.entity_id
_entity_poly.type
_entity_poly.pdbx_seq_one_letter_code
_entity_poly.pdbx_strand_id
1 'polypeptide(L)'
;MDELIEQLVLQVQQCWHDTEERQKALRELADGILRSRPIARPIKGQPLSGVYLDIFQAIQQQLQQDIDQAIDRYNPRRIPVPEWANGLRSSALQKVLDNSYLTQLALEAQRHKPQTQQGQYAIGELLNAIRLSGKLAHKSQAAADAYEDAVSRTLLWVCQNIHTYNPSKGKFMAWVNYRLDMILKEIHQEYKDPFIQSIEARIIRQKYHLTALIKRTRAADLLAWLRLQLKGLISDIVVSANVIFSLVVLLFLSQFIAQNPTLGDALLFQISQQSMPVSSRKQELSQESNTLEDIPQPEEKPFLSEMVRQYIEEDPARLFQKHIREHPQATFQAIALARINGKTWKEMSEYFGVGIPALNNFFQRRLKEVAPEIRKYIQE
;
A
#
# COMPACT_ATOMS: atom_id res chain seq x y z
N MET A 1 30.65 -1.88 -6.29
CA MET A 1 29.86 -2.76 -7.19
C MET A 1 29.92 -2.20 -8.59
N ASP A 2 29.76 -0.87 -8.73
CA ASP A 2 29.79 -0.16 -10.02
C ASP A 2 31.15 -0.26 -10.74
N GLU A 3 32.27 -0.19 -10.00
CA GLU A 3 33.63 -0.36 -10.58
C GLU A 3 33.84 -1.72 -11.28
N LEU A 4 33.23 -2.80 -10.77
CA LEU A 4 33.33 -4.13 -11.39
C LEU A 4 32.55 -4.18 -12.70
N ILE A 5 31.36 -3.56 -12.74
CA ILE A 5 30.54 -3.49 -13.96
C ILE A 5 31.24 -2.62 -15.01
N GLU A 6 31.86 -1.51 -14.59
CA GLU A 6 32.67 -0.65 -15.46
C GLU A 6 33.84 -1.40 -16.11
N GLN A 7 34.58 -2.19 -15.33
CA GLN A 7 35.66 -3.04 -15.85
C GLN A 7 35.15 -4.08 -16.85
N LEU A 8 34.04 -4.76 -16.53
CA LEU A 8 33.44 -5.75 -17.41
C LEU A 8 32.91 -5.14 -18.72
N VAL A 9 32.38 -3.91 -18.68
CA VAL A 9 31.99 -3.19 -19.91
C VAL A 9 33.19 -2.96 -20.83
N LEU A 10 34.31 -2.46 -20.27
CA LEU A 10 35.53 -2.23 -21.05
C LEU A 10 36.10 -3.53 -21.63
N GLN A 11 36.08 -4.62 -20.84
CA GLN A 11 36.53 -5.94 -21.28
C GLN A 11 35.70 -6.44 -22.46
N VAL A 12 34.37 -6.37 -22.39
CA VAL A 12 33.49 -6.82 -23.48
C VAL A 12 33.67 -5.99 -24.76
N GLN A 13 33.89 -4.67 -24.63
CA GLN A 13 34.16 -3.78 -25.78
C GLN A 13 35.50 -4.07 -26.48
N GLN A 14 36.46 -4.68 -25.78
CA GLN A 14 37.76 -5.05 -26.33
C GLN A 14 37.77 -6.45 -26.99
N CYS A 15 36.75 -7.27 -26.74
CA CYS A 15 36.62 -8.60 -27.34
C CYS A 15 36.04 -8.51 -28.77
N TRP A 16 36.60 -9.29 -29.69
CA TRP A 16 36.13 -9.36 -31.09
C TRP A 16 34.79 -10.12 -31.19
N HIS A 17 33.95 -9.74 -32.16
CA HIS A 17 32.67 -10.42 -32.40
C HIS A 17 32.86 -11.92 -32.64
N ASP A 18 31.94 -12.73 -32.10
CA ASP A 18 31.86 -14.19 -32.28
C ASP A 18 32.94 -15.05 -31.59
N THR A 19 33.66 -14.51 -30.59
CA THR A 19 34.56 -15.31 -29.74
C THR A 19 33.85 -15.90 -28.53
N GLU A 20 34.23 -17.13 -28.13
CA GLU A 20 33.77 -17.75 -26.86
C GLU A 20 34.10 -16.86 -25.65
N GLU A 21 35.20 -16.11 -25.73
CA GLU A 21 35.62 -15.13 -24.72
C GLU A 21 34.61 -13.99 -24.58
N ARG A 22 34.07 -13.46 -25.69
CA ARG A 22 33.02 -12.43 -25.67
C ARG A 22 31.74 -12.97 -25.05
N GLN A 23 31.33 -14.20 -25.40
CA GLN A 23 30.15 -14.84 -24.80
C GLN A 23 30.32 -15.13 -23.31
N LYS A 24 31.54 -15.41 -22.85
CA LYS A 24 31.84 -15.56 -21.42
C LYS A 24 31.78 -14.20 -20.70
N ALA A 25 32.41 -13.17 -21.25
CA ALA A 25 32.41 -11.82 -20.68
C ALA A 25 31.00 -11.20 -20.64
N LEU A 26 30.17 -11.44 -21.67
CA LEU A 26 28.76 -11.03 -21.70
C LEU A 26 27.95 -11.71 -20.57
N ARG A 27 28.19 -13.00 -20.32
CA ARG A 27 27.56 -13.73 -19.20
C ARG A 27 27.97 -13.15 -17.85
N GLU A 28 29.26 -12.91 -17.64
CA GLU A 28 29.79 -12.32 -16.41
C GLU A 28 29.23 -10.90 -16.17
N LEU A 29 29.11 -10.09 -17.23
CA LEU A 29 28.50 -8.76 -17.17
C LEU A 29 27.00 -8.84 -16.85
N ALA A 30 26.25 -9.73 -17.50
CA ALA A 30 24.82 -9.94 -17.22
C ALA A 30 24.60 -10.38 -15.76
N ASP A 31 25.42 -11.29 -15.24
CA ASP A 31 25.38 -11.72 -13.84
C ASP A 31 25.75 -10.60 -12.87
N GLY A 32 26.72 -9.75 -13.24
CA GLY A 32 27.07 -8.54 -12.50
C GLY A 32 25.91 -7.57 -12.39
N ILE A 33 25.17 -7.34 -13.49
CA ILE A 33 23.99 -6.47 -13.54
C ILE A 33 22.82 -7.06 -12.75
N LEU A 34 22.67 -8.39 -12.76
CA LEU A 34 21.64 -9.13 -12.02
C LEU A 34 22.02 -9.46 -10.57
N ARG A 35 23.17 -9.00 -10.07
CA ARG A 35 23.68 -9.34 -8.73
C ARG A 35 22.71 -8.97 -7.60
N SER A 36 21.95 -7.89 -7.75
CA SER A 36 20.91 -7.47 -6.78
C SER A 36 19.64 -8.34 -6.81
N ARG A 37 19.54 -9.28 -7.76
CA ARG A 37 18.45 -10.24 -8.00
C ARG A 37 17.08 -9.63 -7.73
N PRO A 38 16.53 -8.83 -8.65
CA PRO A 38 15.24 -8.18 -8.45
C PRO A 38 14.07 -9.18 -8.40
N ILE A 39 14.25 -10.38 -8.97
CA ILE A 39 13.31 -11.50 -8.97
C ILE A 39 14.10 -12.82 -8.90
N ALA A 40 13.45 -13.89 -8.45
CA ALA A 40 13.99 -15.22 -8.21
C ALA A 40 15.17 -15.20 -7.22
N ARG A 41 14.94 -14.69 -6.01
CA ARG A 41 15.97 -14.73 -4.95
C ARG A 41 16.01 -16.12 -4.29
N PRO A 42 17.13 -16.84 -4.31
CA PRO A 42 17.17 -18.16 -3.70
C PRO A 42 16.91 -18.05 -2.19
N ILE A 43 16.06 -18.94 -1.67
CA ILE A 43 15.91 -19.13 -0.23
C ILE A 43 17.26 -19.64 0.30
N LYS A 44 17.68 -19.14 1.47
CA LYS A 44 19.00 -19.48 2.05
C LYS A 44 19.16 -21.01 2.13
N GLY A 45 20.14 -21.55 1.39
CA GLY A 45 20.45 -22.98 1.33
C GLY A 45 19.63 -23.81 0.34
N GLN A 46 18.74 -23.20 -0.47
CA GLN A 46 17.97 -23.88 -1.51
C GLN A 46 18.26 -23.30 -2.89
N PRO A 47 18.61 -24.13 -3.89
CA PRO A 47 18.77 -23.67 -5.26
C PRO A 47 17.41 -23.24 -5.85
N LEU A 48 17.46 -22.34 -6.83
CA LEU A 48 16.27 -22.01 -7.62
C LEU A 48 15.77 -23.26 -8.35
N SER A 49 14.45 -23.43 -8.39
CA SER A 49 13.80 -24.57 -9.05
C SER A 49 12.49 -24.16 -9.68
N GLY A 50 12.03 -24.96 -10.65
CA GLY A 50 10.79 -24.74 -11.40
C GLY A 50 10.75 -23.39 -12.11
N VAL A 51 9.58 -22.75 -12.08
CA VAL A 51 9.30 -21.50 -12.79
C VAL A 51 10.30 -20.38 -12.44
N TYR A 52 10.83 -20.34 -11.21
CA TYR A 52 11.79 -19.32 -10.80
C TYR A 52 13.15 -19.47 -11.48
N LEU A 53 13.59 -20.72 -11.71
CA LEU A 53 14.83 -20.99 -12.44
C LEU A 53 14.66 -20.64 -13.92
N ASP A 54 13.53 -21.02 -14.51
CA ASP A 54 13.22 -20.75 -15.91
C ASP A 54 13.17 -19.24 -16.18
N ILE A 55 12.52 -18.48 -15.30
CA ILE A 55 12.48 -17.01 -15.38
C ILE A 55 13.88 -16.41 -15.25
N PHE A 56 14.68 -16.87 -14.29
CA PHE A 56 16.03 -16.35 -14.09
C PHE A 56 16.91 -16.58 -15.33
N GLN A 57 16.88 -17.79 -15.89
CA GLN A 57 17.62 -18.13 -17.10
C GLN A 57 17.15 -17.31 -18.31
N ALA A 58 15.83 -17.16 -18.48
CA ALA A 58 15.27 -16.34 -19.55
C ALA A 58 15.68 -14.86 -19.45
N ILE A 59 15.67 -14.28 -18.23
CA ILE A 59 16.15 -12.91 -17.99
C ILE A 59 17.63 -12.80 -18.31
N GLN A 60 18.45 -13.77 -17.85
CA GLN A 60 19.89 -13.77 -18.10
C GLN A 60 20.20 -13.83 -19.60
N GLN A 61 19.47 -14.66 -20.35
CA GLN A 61 19.63 -14.78 -21.81
C GLN A 61 19.18 -13.52 -22.54
N GLN A 62 18.01 -12.97 -22.20
CA GLN A 62 17.52 -11.73 -22.81
C GLN A 62 18.45 -10.55 -22.52
N LEU A 63 18.98 -10.47 -21.29
CA LEU A 63 19.91 -9.42 -20.91
C LEU A 63 21.24 -9.53 -21.66
N GLN A 64 21.78 -10.74 -21.85
CA GLN A 64 22.97 -10.94 -22.68
C GLN A 64 22.76 -10.44 -24.12
N GLN A 65 21.61 -10.76 -24.72
CA GLN A 65 21.26 -10.27 -26.06
C GLN A 65 21.13 -8.74 -26.11
N ASP A 66 20.46 -8.15 -25.11
CA ASP A 66 20.29 -6.70 -25.02
C ASP A 66 21.64 -5.98 -24.81
N ILE A 67 22.55 -6.55 -24.02
CA ILE A 67 23.92 -6.05 -23.84
C ILE A 67 24.70 -6.14 -25.15
N ASP A 68 24.72 -7.31 -25.79
CA ASP A 68 25.48 -7.56 -27.03
C ASP A 68 25.11 -6.56 -28.14
N GLN A 69 23.82 -6.21 -28.25
CA GLN A 69 23.32 -5.24 -29.22
C GLN A 69 23.66 -3.78 -28.88
N ALA A 70 23.86 -3.45 -27.61
CA ALA A 70 23.99 -2.08 -27.13
C ALA A 70 25.44 -1.70 -26.76
N ILE A 71 26.27 -2.66 -26.38
CA ILE A 71 27.57 -2.43 -25.72
C ILE A 71 28.59 -1.76 -26.64
N ASP A 72 28.60 -2.08 -27.93
CA ASP A 72 29.57 -1.50 -28.89
C ASP A 72 29.27 -0.03 -29.18
N ARG A 73 28.01 0.39 -29.00
CA ARG A 73 27.55 1.78 -29.20
C ARG A 73 27.49 2.57 -27.90
N TYR A 74 27.70 1.90 -26.77
CA TYR A 74 27.60 2.50 -25.45
C TYR A 74 28.82 3.38 -25.14
N ASN A 75 28.57 4.59 -24.63
CA ASN A 75 29.60 5.54 -24.25
C ASN A 75 29.41 5.98 -22.79
N PRO A 76 30.32 5.58 -21.86
CA PRO A 76 30.25 5.94 -20.45
C PRO A 76 30.26 7.46 -20.16
N ARG A 77 30.76 8.30 -21.10
CA ARG A 77 30.74 9.76 -20.95
C ARG A 77 29.35 10.36 -21.18
N ARG A 78 28.47 9.64 -21.86
CA ARG A 78 27.12 10.12 -22.21
C ARG A 78 26.07 9.68 -21.20
N ILE A 79 26.14 8.43 -20.75
CA ILE A 79 25.24 7.84 -19.77
C ILE A 79 26.13 7.09 -18.77
N PRO A 80 25.99 7.33 -17.45
CA PRO A 80 26.74 6.57 -16.45
C PRO A 80 26.41 5.07 -16.50
N VAL A 81 27.41 4.21 -16.25
CA VAL A 81 27.25 2.73 -16.25
C VAL A 81 26.09 2.26 -15.38
N PRO A 82 25.87 2.78 -14.15
CA PRO A 82 24.74 2.35 -13.32
C PRO A 82 23.38 2.63 -13.97
N GLU A 83 23.21 3.80 -14.60
CA GLU A 83 21.96 4.19 -15.25
C GLU A 83 21.70 3.32 -16.49
N TRP A 84 22.72 3.10 -17.31
CA TRP A 84 22.64 2.23 -18.48
C TRP A 84 22.33 0.77 -18.09
N ALA A 85 23.04 0.23 -17.09
CA ALA A 85 22.82 -1.12 -16.59
C ALA A 85 21.41 -1.30 -15.99
N ASN A 86 20.92 -0.31 -15.23
CA ASN A 86 19.56 -0.33 -14.70
C ASN A 86 18.51 -0.27 -15.83
N GLY A 87 18.74 0.52 -16.88
CA GLY A 87 17.87 0.59 -18.06
C GLY A 87 17.79 -0.75 -18.80
N LEU A 88 18.93 -1.39 -19.07
CA LEU A 88 18.99 -2.71 -19.70
C LEU A 88 18.31 -3.78 -18.84
N ARG A 89 18.57 -3.78 -17.52
CA ARG A 89 17.93 -4.70 -16.58
C ARG A 89 16.40 -4.54 -16.60
N SER A 90 15.90 -3.30 -16.54
CA SER A 90 14.47 -3.01 -16.58
C SER A 90 13.84 -3.44 -17.90
N SER A 91 14.50 -3.16 -19.03
CA SER A 91 14.06 -3.62 -20.37
C SER A 91 13.96 -5.15 -20.44
N ALA A 92 15.02 -5.86 -20.04
CA ALA A 92 15.05 -7.31 -20.07
C ALA A 92 13.94 -7.93 -19.18
N LEU A 93 13.72 -7.38 -17.98
CA LEU A 93 12.64 -7.80 -17.09
C LEU A 93 11.27 -7.60 -17.71
N GLN A 94 10.99 -6.45 -18.33
CA GLN A 94 9.69 -6.18 -18.97
C GLN A 94 9.42 -7.10 -20.17
N LYS A 95 10.46 -7.42 -20.96
CA LYS A 95 10.35 -8.35 -22.10
C LYS A 95 10.07 -9.77 -21.64
N VAL A 96 10.78 -10.25 -20.62
CA VAL A 96 10.69 -11.65 -20.14
C VAL A 96 9.48 -11.88 -19.25
N LEU A 97 9.08 -10.92 -18.41
CA LEU A 97 7.91 -11.04 -17.53
C LEU A 97 6.61 -10.84 -18.32
N ASP A 98 6.39 -11.77 -19.24
CA ASP A 98 5.27 -11.78 -20.15
C ASP A 98 3.99 -12.28 -19.44
N ASN A 99 2.87 -12.37 -20.18
CA ASN A 99 1.63 -12.84 -19.54
C ASN A 99 1.66 -14.33 -19.18
N SER A 100 2.51 -15.11 -19.85
CA SER A 100 2.68 -16.54 -19.59
C SER A 100 3.39 -16.76 -18.26
N TYR A 101 4.58 -16.17 -18.08
CA TYR A 101 5.35 -16.30 -16.84
C TYR A 101 4.62 -15.73 -15.63
N LEU A 102 3.93 -14.58 -15.77
CA LEU A 102 3.11 -14.04 -14.69
C LEU A 102 1.96 -14.98 -14.30
N THR A 103 1.38 -15.69 -15.27
CA THR A 103 0.35 -16.72 -14.99
C THR A 103 0.96 -17.93 -14.30
N GLN A 104 2.14 -18.39 -14.72
CA GLN A 104 2.83 -19.51 -14.09
C GLN A 104 3.23 -19.19 -12.63
N LEU A 105 3.73 -17.98 -12.37
CA LEU A 105 4.01 -17.50 -11.01
C LEU A 105 2.75 -17.45 -10.16
N ALA A 106 1.62 -16.99 -10.74
CA ALA A 106 0.35 -16.96 -10.03
C ALA A 106 -0.12 -18.38 -9.65
N LEU A 107 -0.01 -19.33 -10.56
CA LEU A 107 -0.34 -20.74 -10.32
C LEU A 107 0.60 -21.39 -9.30
N GLU A 108 1.88 -21.07 -9.34
CA GLU A 108 2.84 -21.55 -8.36
C GLU A 108 2.54 -20.99 -6.96
N ALA A 109 2.19 -19.70 -6.86
CA ALA A 109 1.76 -19.08 -5.61
C ALA A 109 0.47 -19.71 -5.05
N GLN A 110 -0.46 -20.17 -5.90
CA GLN A 110 -1.68 -20.88 -5.46
C GLN A 110 -1.39 -22.26 -4.84
N ARG A 111 -0.29 -22.92 -5.21
CA ARG A 111 0.02 -24.28 -4.74
C ARG A 111 0.45 -24.32 -3.28
N HIS A 112 0.95 -23.20 -2.76
CA HIS A 112 1.49 -23.12 -1.40
C HIS A 112 0.49 -22.43 -0.46
N LYS A 113 0.44 -22.87 0.81
CA LYS A 113 -0.33 -22.16 1.83
C LYS A 113 0.37 -20.83 2.17
N PRO A 114 -0.34 -19.69 2.28
CA PRO A 114 0.29 -18.38 2.51
C PRO A 114 1.15 -18.29 3.78
N GLN A 115 0.88 -19.13 4.78
CA GLN A 115 1.59 -19.16 6.07
C GLN A 115 2.93 -19.91 6.01
N THR A 116 3.21 -20.66 4.93
CA THR A 116 4.46 -21.40 4.76
C THR A 116 5.56 -20.51 4.21
N GLN A 117 6.82 -20.83 4.52
CA GLN A 117 7.98 -20.10 3.98
C GLN A 117 8.00 -20.11 2.44
N GLN A 118 7.65 -21.24 1.81
CA GLN A 118 7.54 -21.31 0.35
C GLN A 118 6.37 -20.46 -0.19
N GLY A 119 5.23 -20.41 0.53
CA GLY A 119 4.10 -19.58 0.15
C GLY A 119 4.40 -18.08 0.23
N GLN A 120 5.04 -17.62 1.31
CA GLN A 120 5.47 -16.22 1.44
C GLN A 120 6.48 -15.85 0.36
N TYR A 121 7.42 -16.74 0.06
CA TYR A 121 8.38 -16.55 -1.04
C TYR A 121 7.67 -16.44 -2.39
N ALA A 122 6.78 -17.39 -2.72
CA ALA A 122 6.07 -17.42 -3.99
C ALA A 122 5.20 -16.18 -4.20
N ILE A 123 4.48 -15.74 -3.16
CA ILE A 123 3.71 -14.50 -3.19
C ILE A 123 4.65 -13.30 -3.38
N GLY A 124 5.74 -13.21 -2.62
CA GLY A 124 6.71 -12.12 -2.74
C GLY A 124 7.28 -11.99 -4.16
N GLU A 125 7.70 -13.10 -4.76
CA GLU A 125 8.21 -13.15 -6.13
C GLU A 125 7.14 -12.76 -7.16
N LEU A 126 5.89 -13.21 -6.99
CA LEU A 126 4.77 -12.81 -7.84
C LEU A 126 4.52 -11.29 -7.76
N LEU A 127 4.48 -10.72 -6.55
CA LEU A 127 4.23 -9.28 -6.38
C LEU A 127 5.36 -8.43 -6.98
N ASN A 128 6.61 -8.86 -6.80
CA ASN A 128 7.76 -8.24 -7.46
C ASN A 128 7.66 -8.35 -8.99
N ALA A 129 7.28 -9.52 -9.51
CA ALA A 129 7.08 -9.73 -10.94
C ALA A 129 6.01 -8.79 -11.52
N ILE A 130 4.88 -8.60 -10.82
CA ILE A 130 3.83 -7.67 -11.23
C ILE A 130 4.39 -6.26 -11.37
N ARG A 131 5.14 -5.76 -10.38
CA ARG A 131 5.73 -4.41 -10.42
C ARG A 131 6.79 -4.27 -11.53
N LEU A 132 7.68 -5.26 -11.66
CA LEU A 132 8.79 -5.22 -12.62
C LEU A 132 8.34 -5.44 -14.06
N SER A 133 7.21 -6.11 -14.29
CA SER A 133 6.68 -6.38 -15.63
C SER A 133 6.31 -5.12 -16.42
N GLY A 134 6.05 -3.99 -15.74
CA GLY A 134 5.54 -2.77 -16.37
C GLY A 134 4.14 -2.91 -16.96
N LYS A 135 3.40 -3.98 -16.61
CA LYS A 135 2.07 -4.28 -17.17
C LYS A 135 0.89 -3.75 -16.35
N LEU A 136 1.17 -3.06 -15.26
CA LEU A 136 0.14 -2.37 -14.48
C LEU A 136 -0.44 -1.21 -15.30
N ALA A 137 -1.77 -1.13 -15.34
CA ALA A 137 -2.45 -0.10 -16.12
C ALA A 137 -2.21 1.29 -15.50
N HIS A 138 -1.37 2.10 -16.15
CA HIS A 138 -1.19 3.50 -15.79
C HIS A 138 -2.42 4.33 -16.17
N LYS A 139 -2.91 5.17 -15.26
CA LYS A 139 -3.84 6.26 -15.58
C LYS A 139 -3.11 7.59 -15.48
N SER A 140 -3.08 8.34 -16.58
CA SER A 140 -2.35 9.61 -16.72
C SER A 140 -2.95 10.80 -15.95
N GLN A 141 -3.99 10.58 -15.13
CA GLN A 141 -4.77 11.65 -14.48
C GLN A 141 -4.82 11.54 -12.96
N ALA A 142 -4.29 10.47 -12.35
CA ALA A 142 -4.19 10.37 -10.90
C ALA A 142 -2.93 11.09 -10.42
N ALA A 143 -3.01 11.80 -9.28
CA ALA A 143 -1.81 12.25 -8.58
C ALA A 143 -0.91 11.03 -8.28
N ALA A 144 0.42 11.18 -8.41
CA ALA A 144 1.36 10.07 -8.29
C ALA A 144 1.16 9.26 -6.99
N ASP A 145 0.87 9.97 -5.89
CA ASP A 145 0.64 9.37 -4.56
C ASP A 145 -0.62 8.50 -4.52
N ALA A 146 -1.70 8.92 -5.18
CA ALA A 146 -2.96 8.17 -5.24
C ALA A 146 -2.84 6.89 -6.09
N TYR A 147 -1.99 6.93 -7.13
CA TYR A 147 -1.72 5.74 -7.93
C TYR A 147 -0.88 4.71 -7.16
N GLU A 148 0.16 5.14 -6.44
CA GLU A 148 0.97 4.23 -5.62
C GLU A 148 0.16 3.59 -4.48
N ASP A 149 -0.77 4.33 -3.86
CA ASP A 149 -1.73 3.75 -2.90
C ASP A 149 -2.62 2.70 -3.58
N ALA A 150 -3.18 3.02 -4.75
CA ALA A 150 -4.01 2.09 -5.51
C ALA A 150 -3.26 0.79 -5.86
N VAL A 151 -2.00 0.89 -6.30
CA VAL A 151 -1.14 -0.27 -6.57
C VAL A 151 -0.91 -1.07 -5.30
N SER A 152 -0.61 -0.42 -4.18
CA SER A 152 -0.38 -1.08 -2.89
C SER A 152 -1.61 -1.84 -2.39
N ARG A 153 -2.80 -1.21 -2.43
CA ARG A 153 -4.09 -1.86 -2.12
C ARG A 153 -4.39 -3.03 -3.09
N THR A 154 -4.04 -2.88 -4.37
CA THR A 154 -4.23 -3.94 -5.37
C THR A 154 -3.34 -5.15 -5.07
N LEU A 155 -2.07 -4.96 -4.76
CA LEU A 155 -1.14 -6.06 -4.47
C LEU A 155 -1.52 -6.80 -3.20
N LEU A 156 -1.98 -6.08 -2.16
CA LEU A 156 -2.52 -6.70 -0.95
C LEU A 156 -3.75 -7.57 -1.29
N TRP A 157 -4.65 -7.05 -2.11
CA TRP A 157 -5.82 -7.80 -2.57
C TRP A 157 -5.43 -9.05 -3.37
N VAL A 158 -4.43 -8.95 -4.27
CA VAL A 158 -3.92 -10.08 -5.04
C VAL A 158 -3.39 -11.17 -4.09
N CYS A 159 -2.60 -10.81 -3.09
CA CYS A 159 -2.11 -11.75 -2.08
C CYS A 159 -3.26 -12.52 -1.39
N GLN A 160 -4.30 -11.81 -0.97
CA GLN A 160 -5.46 -12.40 -0.28
C GLN A 160 -6.34 -13.27 -1.19
N ASN A 161 -6.45 -12.90 -2.47
CA ASN A 161 -7.41 -13.50 -3.40
C ASN A 161 -6.76 -14.37 -4.48
N ILE A 162 -5.45 -14.67 -4.35
CA ILE A 162 -4.72 -15.43 -5.36
C ILE A 162 -5.39 -16.78 -5.63
N HIS A 163 -5.93 -17.45 -4.61
CA HIS A 163 -6.66 -18.71 -4.71
C HIS A 163 -7.94 -18.65 -5.56
N THR A 164 -8.50 -17.46 -5.79
CA THR A 164 -9.71 -17.26 -6.61
C THR A 164 -9.41 -17.08 -8.10
N TYR A 165 -8.14 -16.84 -8.45
CA TYR A 165 -7.73 -16.65 -9.84
C TYR A 165 -7.92 -17.95 -10.64
N ASN A 166 -8.56 -17.83 -11.80
CA ASN A 166 -8.81 -18.95 -12.70
C ASN A 166 -8.27 -18.61 -14.11
N PRO A 167 -7.20 -19.27 -14.59
CA PRO A 167 -6.63 -19.01 -15.91
C PRO A 167 -7.60 -19.18 -17.08
N SER A 168 -8.63 -20.03 -16.94
CA SER A 168 -9.64 -20.23 -17.99
C SER A 168 -10.56 -19.03 -18.18
N LYS A 169 -10.68 -18.15 -17.17
CA LYS A 169 -11.53 -16.94 -17.25
C LYS A 169 -10.82 -15.75 -17.89
N GLY A 170 -9.50 -15.78 -18.03
CA GLY A 170 -8.73 -14.71 -18.62
C GLY A 170 -7.29 -14.63 -18.13
N LYS A 171 -6.52 -13.73 -18.75
CA LYS A 171 -5.10 -13.50 -18.42
C LYS A 171 -4.94 -12.91 -17.02
N PHE A 172 -3.90 -13.34 -16.30
CA PHE A 172 -3.61 -12.88 -14.94
C PHE A 172 -3.54 -11.35 -14.81
N MET A 173 -2.78 -10.68 -15.68
CA MET A 173 -2.66 -9.22 -15.62
C MET A 173 -3.97 -8.49 -15.95
N ALA A 174 -4.88 -9.08 -16.73
CA ALA A 174 -6.19 -8.49 -16.96
C ALA A 174 -7.04 -8.51 -15.68
N TRP A 175 -6.96 -9.60 -14.91
CA TRP A 175 -7.60 -9.73 -13.60
C TRP A 175 -7.03 -8.74 -12.57
N VAL A 176 -5.70 -8.58 -12.52
CA VAL A 176 -5.04 -7.58 -11.65
C VAL A 176 -5.43 -6.15 -12.06
N ASN A 177 -5.35 -5.81 -13.35
CA ASN A 177 -5.66 -4.47 -13.84
C ASN A 177 -7.14 -4.12 -13.69
N TYR A 178 -8.04 -5.10 -13.79
CA TYR A 178 -9.46 -4.88 -13.47
C TYR A 178 -9.64 -4.48 -12.01
N ARG A 179 -8.95 -5.13 -11.07
CA ARG A 179 -8.99 -4.74 -9.66
C ARG A 179 -8.39 -3.34 -9.45
N LEU A 180 -7.25 -3.05 -10.06
CA LEU A 180 -6.62 -1.73 -9.98
C LEU A 180 -7.58 -0.62 -10.45
N ASP A 181 -8.30 -0.85 -11.56
CA ASP A 181 -9.31 0.10 -12.05
C ASP A 181 -10.45 0.33 -11.04
N MET A 182 -10.92 -0.73 -10.36
CA MET A 182 -11.93 -0.60 -9.30
C MET A 182 -11.41 0.23 -8.12
N ILE A 183 -10.19 -0.06 -7.64
CA ILE A 183 -9.59 0.68 -6.52
C ILE A 183 -9.33 2.14 -6.87
N LEU A 184 -8.87 2.43 -8.09
CA LEU A 184 -8.71 3.81 -8.55
C LEU A 184 -10.05 4.57 -8.58
N LYS A 185 -11.17 3.89 -8.90
CA LYS A 185 -12.51 4.47 -8.82
C LYS A 185 -12.95 4.70 -7.37
N GLU A 186 -12.66 3.76 -6.46
CA GLU A 186 -12.90 3.90 -5.02
C GLU A 186 -12.15 5.11 -4.46
N ILE A 187 -10.85 5.21 -4.72
CA ILE A 187 -10.01 6.35 -4.28
C ILE A 187 -10.57 7.66 -4.84
N HIS A 188 -10.96 7.70 -6.12
CA HIS A 188 -11.58 8.89 -6.70
C HIS A 188 -12.91 9.26 -6.06
N GLN A 189 -13.67 8.28 -5.57
CA GLN A 189 -14.90 8.51 -4.81
C GLN A 189 -14.59 8.98 -3.38
N GLU A 190 -13.59 8.41 -2.72
CA GLU A 190 -13.10 8.82 -1.39
C GLU A 190 -12.65 10.29 -1.42
N TYR A 191 -11.91 10.72 -2.44
CA TYR A 191 -11.55 12.13 -2.63
C TYR A 191 -12.74 13.05 -2.92
N LYS A 192 -13.84 12.50 -3.43
CA LYS A 192 -15.09 13.25 -3.65
C LYS A 192 -15.99 13.28 -2.42
N ASP A 193 -15.66 12.53 -1.37
CA ASP A 193 -16.44 12.50 -0.15
C ASP A 193 -16.39 13.88 0.55
N PRO A 194 -17.54 14.53 0.80
CA PRO A 194 -17.58 15.84 1.44
C PRO A 194 -16.90 15.91 2.80
N PHE A 195 -16.89 14.80 3.55
CA PHE A 195 -16.21 14.70 4.84
C PHE A 195 -14.69 14.70 4.65
N ILE A 196 -14.16 13.91 3.72
CA ILE A 196 -12.72 13.87 3.40
C ILE A 196 -12.26 15.23 2.89
N GLN A 197 -13.00 15.84 1.97
CA GLN A 197 -12.73 17.21 1.51
C GLN A 197 -12.79 18.24 2.64
N SER A 198 -13.71 18.08 3.59
CA SER A 198 -13.78 18.97 4.75
C SER A 198 -12.59 18.80 5.69
N ILE A 199 -12.09 17.58 5.88
CA ILE A 199 -10.90 17.28 6.68
C ILE A 199 -9.67 17.86 5.99
N GLU A 200 -9.48 17.58 4.70
CA GLU A 200 -8.38 18.14 3.91
C GLU A 200 -8.42 19.66 3.92
N ALA A 201 -9.59 20.27 3.71
CA ALA A 201 -9.75 21.72 3.81
C ALA A 201 -9.43 22.26 5.21
N ARG A 202 -9.73 21.52 6.28
CA ARG A 202 -9.34 21.90 7.66
C ARG A 202 -7.83 21.77 7.86
N ILE A 203 -7.19 20.72 7.38
CA ILE A 203 -5.73 20.54 7.44
C ILE A 203 -5.04 21.66 6.68
N ILE A 204 -5.52 21.99 5.48
CA ILE A 204 -5.01 23.09 4.66
C ILE A 204 -5.19 24.42 5.41
N ARG A 205 -6.37 24.69 5.98
CA ARG A 205 -6.60 25.91 6.79
C ARG A 205 -5.65 25.97 7.99
N GLN A 206 -5.45 24.88 8.72
CA GLN A 206 -4.54 24.83 9.86
C GLN A 206 -3.09 25.04 9.45
N LYS A 207 -2.66 24.45 8.33
CA LYS A 207 -1.34 24.69 7.73
C LYS A 207 -1.13 26.17 7.45
N TYR A 208 -2.11 26.84 6.87
CA TYR A 208 -2.01 28.29 6.63
C TYR A 208 -2.01 29.10 7.92
N HIS A 209 -2.77 28.71 8.95
CA HIS A 209 -2.71 29.34 10.27
C HIS A 209 -1.33 29.21 10.90
N LEU A 210 -0.73 28.01 10.90
CA LEU A 210 0.63 27.77 11.40
C LEU A 210 1.65 28.58 10.62
N THR A 211 1.54 28.60 9.29
CA THR A 211 2.42 29.39 8.42
C THR A 211 2.35 30.87 8.77
N ALA A 212 1.14 31.41 8.98
CA ALA A 212 0.94 32.80 9.36
C ALA A 212 1.49 33.10 10.77
N LEU A 213 1.34 32.17 11.70
CA LEU A 213 1.83 32.30 13.07
C LEU A 213 3.37 32.35 13.10
N ILE A 214 4.03 31.40 12.42
CA ILE A 214 5.50 31.32 12.30
C ILE A 214 6.06 32.60 11.65
N LYS A 215 5.40 33.13 10.61
CA LYS A 215 5.83 34.37 9.96
C LYS A 215 5.65 35.61 10.83
N ARG A 216 4.72 35.58 11.80
CA ARG A 216 4.44 36.71 12.70
C ARG A 216 5.35 36.71 13.93
N THR A 217 5.87 35.56 14.36
CA THR A 217 6.77 35.45 15.51
C THR A 217 8.08 36.19 15.27
N ARG A 218 8.45 37.12 16.16
CA ARG A 218 9.70 37.89 16.09
C ARG A 218 10.57 37.63 17.31
N ALA A 219 11.88 37.81 17.14
CA ALA A 219 12.84 37.72 18.25
C ALA A 219 12.52 38.73 19.40
N ALA A 220 11.85 39.85 19.07
CA ALA A 220 11.40 40.82 20.06
C ALA A 220 10.39 40.24 21.07
N ASP A 221 9.53 39.30 20.65
CA ASP A 221 8.52 38.68 21.51
C ASP A 221 9.18 37.77 22.55
N LEU A 222 10.21 37.02 22.14
CA LEU A 222 11.04 36.20 23.02
C LEU A 222 11.83 37.03 24.03
N LEU A 223 12.41 38.15 23.60
CA LEU A 223 13.12 39.07 24.49
C LEU A 223 12.18 39.72 25.51
N ALA A 224 10.92 40.00 25.14
CA ALA A 224 9.92 40.52 26.07
C ALA A 224 9.60 39.51 27.18
N TRP A 225 9.38 38.25 26.83
CA TRP A 225 9.10 37.18 27.82
C TRP A 225 10.30 36.88 28.73
N LEU A 226 11.53 36.82 28.19
CA LEU A 226 12.74 36.65 29.00
C LEU A 226 12.94 37.79 30.00
N ARG A 227 12.66 39.04 29.60
CA ARG A 227 12.73 40.21 30.50
C ARG A 227 11.70 40.15 31.62
N LEU A 228 10.48 39.70 31.34
CA LEU A 228 9.43 39.55 32.35
C LEU A 228 9.77 38.47 33.37
N GLN A 229 10.34 37.35 32.92
CA GLN A 229 10.79 36.27 33.79
C GLN A 229 11.98 36.69 34.67
N LEU A 230 12.99 37.38 34.11
CA LEU A 230 14.14 37.89 34.88
C LEU A 230 13.76 38.95 35.91
N LYS A 231 12.68 39.71 35.67
CA LYS A 231 12.16 40.71 36.61
C LYS A 231 11.24 40.12 37.68
N GLY A 232 10.97 38.81 37.67
CA GLY A 232 10.10 38.15 38.63
C GLY A 232 8.63 38.62 38.57
N LEU A 233 8.21 39.21 37.44
CA LEU A 233 6.87 39.76 37.25
C LEU A 233 5.83 38.71 36.84
N ILE A 234 6.25 37.46 36.64
CA ILE A 234 5.40 36.32 36.32
C ILE A 234 5.50 35.33 37.48
N SER A 235 4.36 35.03 38.10
CA SER A 235 4.26 34.13 39.26
C SER A 235 4.41 32.66 38.89
N ASP A 236 4.10 32.28 37.65
CA ASP A 236 4.19 30.90 37.16
C ASP A 236 5.39 30.71 36.22
N ILE A 237 6.47 30.19 36.80
CA ILE A 237 7.74 29.94 36.10
C ILE A 237 7.58 28.86 35.03
N VAL A 238 6.69 27.87 35.22
CA VAL A 238 6.48 26.75 34.30
C VAL A 238 5.77 27.22 33.04
N VAL A 239 4.73 28.03 33.19
CA VAL A 239 4.02 28.64 32.05
C VAL A 239 4.96 29.56 31.26
N SER A 240 5.76 30.38 31.94
CA SER A 240 6.74 31.25 31.28
C SER A 240 7.78 30.44 30.48
N ALA A 241 8.31 29.37 31.05
CA ALA A 241 9.25 28.49 30.37
C ALA A 241 8.65 27.83 29.11
N ASN A 242 7.39 27.38 29.17
CA ASN A 242 6.68 26.79 28.04
C ASN A 242 6.44 27.80 26.90
N VAL A 243 6.11 29.06 27.23
CA VAL A 243 5.93 30.12 26.23
C VAL A 243 7.27 30.46 25.57
N ILE A 244 8.34 30.61 26.34
CA ILE A 244 9.68 30.86 25.79
C ILE A 244 10.12 29.71 24.89
N PHE A 245 9.96 28.47 25.33
CA PHE A 245 10.26 27.28 24.53
C PHE A 245 9.49 27.27 23.21
N SER A 246 8.18 27.56 23.25
CA SER A 246 7.34 27.64 22.05
C SER A 246 7.80 28.74 21.09
N LEU A 247 8.18 29.92 21.61
CA LEU A 247 8.71 31.01 20.79
C LEU A 247 10.06 30.67 20.15
N VAL A 248 10.95 29.99 20.88
CA VAL A 248 12.21 29.47 20.33
C VAL A 248 11.93 28.50 19.19
N VAL A 249 11.06 27.52 19.40
CA VAL A 249 10.68 26.53 18.38
C VAL A 249 10.11 27.21 17.13
N LEU A 250 9.23 28.20 17.28
CA LEU A 250 8.65 28.94 16.16
C LEU A 250 9.69 29.74 15.36
N LEU A 251 10.68 30.34 16.04
CA LEU A 251 11.78 31.06 15.39
C LEU A 251 12.70 30.11 14.61
N PHE A 252 13.03 28.95 15.20
CA PHE A 252 13.78 27.91 14.49
C PHE A 252 13.03 27.37 13.28
N LEU A 253 11.72 27.11 13.41
CA LEU A 253 10.87 26.69 12.29
C LEU A 253 10.83 27.75 11.19
N SER A 254 10.73 29.03 11.54
CA SER A 254 10.78 30.15 10.59
C SER A 254 12.07 30.15 9.78
N GLN A 255 13.22 29.99 10.45
CA GLN A 255 14.52 29.92 9.80
C GLN A 255 14.67 28.66 8.94
N PHE A 256 14.20 27.51 9.43
CA PHE A 256 14.23 26.24 8.68
C PHE A 256 13.39 26.31 7.40
N ILE A 257 12.17 26.86 7.46
CA ILE A 257 11.29 27.03 6.31
C ILE A 257 11.91 28.00 5.29
N ALA A 258 12.60 29.04 5.73
CA ALA A 258 13.29 29.97 4.85
C ALA A 258 14.47 29.31 4.10
N GLN A 259 15.14 28.34 4.72
CA GLN A 259 16.26 27.60 4.12
C GLN A 259 15.79 26.46 3.21
N ASN A 260 14.67 25.80 3.53
CA ASN A 260 14.17 24.63 2.83
C ASN A 260 12.64 24.73 2.58
N PRO A 261 12.19 25.43 1.52
CA PRO A 261 10.78 25.72 1.33
C PRO A 261 9.92 24.48 1.06
N THR A 262 10.43 23.48 0.32
CA THR A 262 9.70 22.24 0.01
C THR A 262 9.53 21.33 1.23
N LEU A 263 10.62 21.08 1.96
CA LEU A 263 10.59 20.29 3.21
C LEU A 263 9.84 21.02 4.32
N GLY A 264 9.96 22.34 4.41
CA GLY A 264 9.21 23.17 5.34
C GLY A 264 7.70 23.09 5.11
N ASP A 265 7.26 23.14 3.84
CA ASP A 265 5.84 23.02 3.49
C ASP A 265 5.27 21.63 3.83
N ALA A 266 6.04 20.57 3.59
CA ALA A 266 5.68 19.20 3.96
C ALA A 266 5.60 19.01 5.48
N LEU A 267 6.56 19.55 6.23
CA LEU A 267 6.58 19.49 7.69
C LEU A 267 5.41 20.27 8.30
N LEU A 268 5.06 21.43 7.75
CA LEU A 268 3.88 22.19 8.18
C LEU A 268 2.58 21.43 7.93
N PHE A 269 2.49 20.72 6.81
CA PHE A 269 1.34 19.87 6.51
C PHE A 269 1.23 18.71 7.52
N GLN A 270 2.34 18.05 7.86
CA GLN A 270 2.38 16.98 8.87
C GLN A 270 2.00 17.47 10.26
N ILE A 271 2.56 18.60 10.72
CA ILE A 271 2.19 19.22 12.00
C ILE A 271 0.70 19.56 12.00
N SER A 272 0.17 20.06 10.88
CA SER A 272 -1.26 20.38 10.74
C SER A 272 -2.13 19.13 10.82
N GLN A 273 -1.73 18.03 10.18
CA GLN A 273 -2.43 16.75 10.28
C GLN A 273 -2.46 16.23 11.72
N GLN A 274 -1.32 16.27 12.41
CA GLN A 274 -1.19 15.75 13.78
C GLN A 274 -1.84 16.65 14.85
N SER A 275 -1.94 17.96 14.58
CA SER A 275 -2.56 18.94 15.49
C SER A 275 -4.09 19.03 15.34
N MET A 276 -4.68 18.30 14.39
CA MET A 276 -6.14 18.24 14.28
C MET A 276 -6.72 17.61 15.55
N PRO A 277 -7.71 18.23 16.22
CA PRO A 277 -8.48 17.53 17.23
C PRO A 277 -9.14 16.36 16.52
N VAL A 278 -8.73 15.14 16.86
CA VAL A 278 -9.28 13.94 16.26
C VAL A 278 -10.76 13.93 16.60
N SER A 279 -11.60 14.28 15.62
CA SER A 279 -13.04 14.37 15.80
C SER A 279 -13.56 13.08 16.42
N SER A 280 -13.98 13.19 17.69
CA SER A 280 -15.01 12.47 18.44
C SER A 280 -15.03 10.94 18.46
N ARG A 281 -14.21 10.22 17.67
CA ARG A 281 -14.14 8.76 17.71
C ARG A 281 -12.93 8.24 18.49
N LYS A 282 -11.82 9.00 18.53
CA LYS A 282 -10.67 8.61 19.37
C LYS A 282 -10.90 8.84 20.85
N GLN A 283 -11.78 9.75 21.27
CA GLN A 283 -12.10 9.93 22.70
C GLN A 283 -12.88 8.74 23.29
N GLU A 284 -13.69 8.04 22.49
CA GLU A 284 -14.28 6.76 22.90
C GLU A 284 -13.21 5.65 22.98
N LEU A 285 -12.22 5.65 22.07
CA LEU A 285 -11.13 4.66 22.05
C LEU A 285 -10.01 4.90 23.07
N SER A 286 -9.77 6.14 23.52
CA SER A 286 -8.71 6.46 24.47
C SER A 286 -9.14 6.36 25.93
N GLN A 287 -10.43 6.14 26.22
CA GLN A 287 -10.85 5.61 27.52
C GLN A 287 -10.58 4.10 27.64
N GLU A 288 -10.45 3.38 26.53
CA GLU A 288 -10.04 1.97 26.52
C GLU A 288 -8.50 1.76 26.47
N SER A 289 -7.72 2.78 26.10
CA SER A 289 -6.26 2.62 25.91
C SER A 289 -5.39 2.88 27.16
N ASN A 290 -5.97 3.29 28.29
CA ASN A 290 -5.21 3.61 29.51
C ASN A 290 -4.95 2.39 30.43
N THR A 291 -5.22 1.16 29.98
CA THR A 291 -5.02 -0.07 30.76
C THR A 291 -4.07 -1.08 30.09
N LEU A 292 -3.21 -0.65 29.15
CA LEU A 292 -2.42 -1.56 28.31
C LEU A 292 -0.89 -1.52 28.49
N GLU A 293 -0.37 -0.77 29.45
CA GLU A 293 1.08 -0.69 29.65
C GLU A 293 1.66 -1.68 30.68
N ASP A 294 0.86 -2.61 31.22
CA ASP A 294 1.43 -3.64 32.13
C ASP A 294 0.57 -4.91 32.31
N ILE A 295 0.36 -5.74 31.27
CA ILE A 295 -0.28 -7.08 31.41
C ILE A 295 0.33 -8.11 30.41
N PRO A 296 0.64 -9.36 30.84
CA PRO A 296 1.16 -10.44 29.99
C PRO A 296 0.21 -10.77 28.82
N GLN A 297 0.76 -11.22 27.68
CA GLN A 297 -0.04 -11.61 26.50
C GLN A 297 -1.18 -12.57 26.86
N PRO A 298 -2.46 -12.20 26.60
CA PRO A 298 -3.57 -13.11 26.65
C PRO A 298 -4.03 -13.55 25.25
N GLU A 299 -4.68 -14.71 25.24
CA GLU A 299 -5.17 -15.51 24.11
C GLU A 299 -6.00 -14.72 23.07
N GLU A 300 -5.92 -15.16 21.82
CA GLU A 300 -6.53 -14.57 20.61
C GLU A 300 -8.02 -14.19 20.82
N LYS A 301 -8.30 -12.89 20.93
CA LYS A 301 -9.66 -12.36 20.83
C LYS A 301 -10.02 -12.24 19.34
N PRO A 302 -11.11 -12.87 18.84
CA PRO A 302 -11.47 -12.84 17.43
C PRO A 302 -11.76 -11.41 16.96
N PHE A 303 -11.49 -11.14 15.68
CA PHE A 303 -11.70 -9.80 15.11
C PHE A 303 -13.18 -9.42 15.19
N LEU A 304 -13.47 -8.12 15.36
CA LEU A 304 -14.83 -7.58 15.40
C LEU A 304 -15.74 -8.08 14.26
N SER A 305 -15.19 -8.26 13.06
CA SER A 305 -15.92 -8.83 11.92
C SER A 305 -16.29 -10.30 12.09
N GLU A 306 -15.47 -11.09 12.80
CA GLU A 306 -15.72 -12.49 13.14
C GLU A 306 -16.75 -12.60 14.26
N MET A 307 -16.70 -11.73 15.28
CA MET A 307 -17.73 -11.67 16.32
C MET A 307 -19.11 -11.31 15.74
N VAL A 308 -19.18 -10.33 14.83
CA VAL A 308 -20.43 -9.97 14.12
C VAL A 308 -20.93 -11.15 13.27
N ARG A 309 -20.04 -11.83 12.55
CA ARG A 309 -20.38 -13.00 11.73
C ARG A 309 -20.92 -14.14 12.61
N GLN A 310 -20.21 -14.47 13.68
CA GLN A 310 -20.57 -15.53 14.62
C GLN A 310 -21.93 -15.26 15.27
N TYR A 311 -22.19 -14.02 15.69
CA TYR A 311 -23.49 -13.65 16.26
C TYR A 311 -24.64 -13.81 15.24
N ILE A 312 -24.41 -13.44 13.99
CA ILE A 312 -25.40 -13.60 12.92
C ILE A 312 -25.57 -15.09 12.59
N GLU A 313 -24.53 -15.91 12.64
CA GLU A 313 -24.58 -17.37 12.38
C GLU A 313 -25.28 -18.14 13.50
N GLU A 314 -24.94 -17.85 14.76
CA GLU A 314 -25.52 -18.51 15.95
C GLU A 314 -26.97 -18.09 16.19
N ASP A 315 -27.36 -16.87 15.79
CA ASP A 315 -28.70 -16.27 15.96
C ASP A 315 -29.37 -16.66 17.30
N PRO A 316 -28.70 -16.47 18.46
CA PRO A 316 -29.12 -17.05 19.73
C PRO A 316 -30.49 -16.55 20.19
N ALA A 317 -30.89 -15.35 19.75
CA ALA A 317 -32.18 -14.74 20.06
C ALA A 317 -33.24 -14.91 18.94
N ARG A 318 -32.93 -15.65 17.86
CA ARG A 318 -33.78 -15.85 16.67
C ARG A 318 -34.29 -14.55 16.04
N LEU A 319 -33.49 -13.49 16.11
CA LEU A 319 -33.86 -12.16 15.64
C LEU A 319 -33.68 -12.01 14.13
N PHE A 320 -32.89 -12.88 13.50
CA PHE A 320 -32.49 -12.77 12.09
C PHE A 320 -33.31 -13.64 11.12
N GLN A 321 -34.24 -14.44 11.62
CA GLN A 321 -35.06 -15.37 10.82
C GLN A 321 -36.23 -14.72 10.06
N LYS A 322 -36.54 -13.43 10.28
CA LYS A 322 -37.59 -12.77 9.50
C LYS A 322 -37.21 -12.76 8.02
N HIS A 323 -38.17 -13.04 7.16
CA HIS A 323 -37.98 -13.18 5.72
C HIS A 323 -38.87 -12.21 4.92
N ILE A 324 -38.53 -12.04 3.64
CA ILE A 324 -39.36 -11.30 2.69
C ILE A 324 -40.65 -12.10 2.42
N ARG A 325 -41.79 -11.40 2.29
CA ARG A 325 -43.09 -12.01 1.99
C ARG A 325 -42.98 -12.87 0.73
N GLU A 326 -43.51 -14.10 0.77
CA GLU A 326 -43.44 -15.11 -0.31
C GLU A 326 -42.04 -15.71 -0.60
N HIS A 327 -40.99 -15.27 0.11
CA HIS A 327 -39.63 -15.78 -0.04
C HIS A 327 -39.03 -16.21 1.31
N PRO A 328 -39.43 -17.38 1.86
CA PRO A 328 -38.97 -17.87 3.16
C PRO A 328 -37.44 -18.07 3.24
N GLN A 329 -36.79 -18.33 2.11
CA GLN A 329 -35.34 -18.45 1.97
C GLN A 329 -34.59 -17.12 2.08
N ALA A 330 -35.27 -15.97 1.86
CA ALA A 330 -34.68 -14.64 1.89
C ALA A 330 -34.77 -14.03 3.30
N THR A 331 -34.19 -14.72 4.29
CA THR A 331 -34.12 -14.22 5.67
C THR A 331 -33.10 -13.09 5.79
N PHE A 332 -33.24 -12.24 6.82
CA PHE A 332 -32.22 -11.23 7.10
C PHE A 332 -30.85 -11.88 7.34
N GLN A 333 -30.82 -13.02 8.05
CA GLN A 333 -29.61 -13.81 8.27
C GLN A 333 -28.95 -14.21 6.93
N ALA A 334 -29.71 -14.82 6.02
CA ALA A 334 -29.19 -15.30 4.74
C ALA A 334 -28.66 -14.15 3.87
N ILE A 335 -29.36 -13.02 3.85
CA ILE A 335 -28.94 -11.82 3.10
C ILE A 335 -27.71 -11.18 3.75
N ALA A 336 -27.65 -11.08 5.08
CA ALA A 336 -26.52 -10.52 5.81
C ALA A 336 -25.25 -11.36 5.63
N LEU A 337 -25.34 -12.69 5.76
CA LEU A 337 -24.23 -13.60 5.52
C LEU A 337 -23.75 -13.55 4.07
N ALA A 338 -24.67 -13.49 3.09
CA ALA A 338 -24.31 -13.33 1.69
C ALA A 338 -23.56 -12.00 1.43
N ARG A 339 -23.99 -10.91 2.07
CA ARG A 339 -23.30 -9.60 2.01
C ARG A 339 -21.91 -9.65 2.65
N ILE A 340 -21.76 -10.28 3.81
CA ILE A 340 -20.48 -10.47 4.51
C ILE A 340 -19.52 -11.33 3.66
N ASN A 341 -20.06 -12.30 2.93
CA ASN A 341 -19.30 -13.16 2.00
C ASN A 341 -19.09 -12.50 0.61
N GLY A 342 -19.32 -11.19 0.49
CA GLY A 342 -18.98 -10.42 -0.72
C GLY A 342 -19.94 -10.57 -1.90
N LYS A 343 -21.13 -11.18 -1.73
CA LYS A 343 -22.13 -11.28 -2.79
C LYS A 343 -22.74 -9.90 -3.11
N THR A 344 -22.93 -9.66 -4.40
CA THR A 344 -23.58 -8.45 -4.91
C THR A 344 -25.10 -8.56 -4.81
N TRP A 345 -25.80 -7.41 -4.81
CA TRP A 345 -27.26 -7.37 -4.83
C TRP A 345 -27.86 -8.11 -6.03
N LYS A 346 -27.16 -8.08 -7.18
CA LYS A 346 -27.60 -8.77 -8.39
C LYS A 346 -27.57 -10.30 -8.21
N GLU A 347 -26.47 -10.84 -7.70
CA GLU A 347 -26.35 -12.28 -7.44
C GLU A 347 -27.37 -12.75 -6.39
N MET A 348 -27.61 -11.97 -5.35
CA MET A 348 -28.64 -12.29 -4.34
C MET A 348 -30.05 -12.18 -4.90
N SER A 349 -30.30 -11.23 -5.79
CA SER A 349 -31.59 -11.08 -6.47
C SER A 349 -31.91 -12.30 -7.34
N GLU A 350 -30.94 -12.78 -8.09
CA GLU A 350 -31.03 -14.00 -8.89
C GLU A 350 -31.19 -15.24 -7.99
N TYR A 351 -30.44 -15.33 -6.89
CA TYR A 351 -30.47 -16.48 -5.97
C TYR A 351 -31.79 -16.59 -5.18
N PHE A 352 -32.29 -15.48 -4.62
CA PHE A 352 -33.51 -15.47 -3.80
C PHE A 352 -34.80 -15.32 -4.63
N GLY A 353 -34.67 -14.96 -5.92
CA GLY A 353 -35.81 -14.66 -6.80
C GLY A 353 -36.54 -13.38 -6.42
N VAL A 354 -35.87 -12.45 -5.73
CA VAL A 354 -36.46 -11.19 -5.23
C VAL A 354 -35.81 -10.02 -5.96
N GLY A 355 -36.59 -9.06 -6.44
CA GLY A 355 -36.04 -7.86 -7.09
C GLY A 355 -35.07 -7.08 -6.19
N ILE A 356 -33.96 -6.59 -6.75
CA ILE A 356 -32.92 -5.80 -6.05
C ILE A 356 -33.51 -4.70 -5.14
N PRO A 357 -34.51 -3.89 -5.58
CA PRO A 357 -35.07 -2.85 -4.72
C PRO A 357 -35.78 -3.42 -3.48
N ALA A 358 -36.47 -4.55 -3.61
CA ALA A 358 -37.16 -5.21 -2.50
C ALA A 358 -36.16 -5.82 -1.50
N LEU A 359 -35.10 -6.47 -1.99
CA LEU A 359 -34.01 -7.00 -1.15
C LEU A 359 -33.31 -5.90 -0.36
N ASN A 360 -32.90 -4.82 -1.02
CA ASN A 360 -32.17 -3.73 -0.37
C ASN A 360 -33.05 -3.00 0.66
N ASN A 361 -34.31 -2.70 0.31
CA ASN A 361 -35.24 -2.06 1.24
C ASN A 361 -35.53 -2.93 2.47
N PHE A 362 -35.73 -4.24 2.27
CA PHE A 362 -35.91 -5.18 3.37
C PHE A 362 -34.67 -5.23 4.27
N PHE A 363 -33.49 -5.36 3.68
CA PHE A 363 -32.22 -5.43 4.41
C PHE A 363 -31.96 -4.16 5.24
N GLN A 364 -32.11 -2.98 4.64
CA GLN A 364 -31.88 -1.71 5.34
C GLN A 364 -32.83 -1.50 6.52
N ARG A 365 -34.12 -1.82 6.32
CA ARG A 365 -35.13 -1.70 7.39
C ARG A 365 -34.81 -2.63 8.55
N ARG A 366 -34.52 -3.89 8.27
CA ARG A 366 -34.19 -4.88 9.31
C ARG A 366 -32.86 -4.58 9.98
N LEU A 367 -31.84 -4.17 9.24
CA LEU A 367 -30.56 -3.75 9.81
C LEU A 367 -30.73 -2.63 10.83
N LYS A 368 -31.58 -1.65 10.55
CA LYS A 368 -31.88 -0.56 11.50
C LYS A 368 -32.54 -1.06 12.79
N GLU A 369 -33.39 -2.08 12.69
CA GLU A 369 -34.06 -2.70 13.84
C GLU A 369 -33.11 -3.56 14.69
N VAL A 370 -32.19 -4.30 14.07
CA VAL A 370 -31.31 -5.24 14.78
C VAL A 370 -29.94 -4.66 15.14
N ALA A 371 -29.55 -3.52 14.59
CA ALA A 371 -28.27 -2.88 14.87
C ALA A 371 -28.00 -2.60 16.36
N PRO A 372 -29.00 -2.20 17.19
CA PRO A 372 -28.78 -2.02 18.63
C PRO A 372 -28.39 -3.31 19.35
N GLU A 373 -29.02 -4.44 19.02
CA GLU A 373 -28.74 -5.75 19.63
C GLU A 373 -27.37 -6.29 19.20
N ILE A 374 -27.00 -6.12 17.92
CA ILE A 374 -25.66 -6.46 17.42
C ILE A 374 -24.59 -5.65 18.14
N ARG A 375 -24.83 -4.35 18.38
CA ARG A 375 -23.89 -3.49 19.13
C ARG A 375 -23.74 -3.92 20.58
N LYS A 376 -24.85 -4.30 21.23
CA LYS A 376 -24.84 -4.78 22.60
C LYS A 376 -24.01 -6.07 22.75
N TYR A 377 -24.21 -7.05 21.87
CA TYR A 377 -23.45 -8.31 21.90
C TYR A 377 -21.94 -8.14 21.64
N ILE A 378 -21.55 -7.12 20.89
CA ILE A 378 -20.15 -6.81 20.61
C ILE A 378 -19.46 -6.09 21.78
N GLN A 379 -20.25 -5.38 22.61
CA GLN A 379 -19.77 -4.57 23.72
C GLN A 379 -19.76 -5.33 25.06
N GLU A 380 -20.53 -6.42 25.17
CA GLU A 380 -20.43 -7.45 26.23
C GLU A 380 -19.27 -8.40 25.94
#